data_AF-A0A382WP37-F1
#
_entry.id   AF-A0A382WP37-F1
#
_cell.length_a   1.000
_cell.length_b   1.000
_cell.length_c   1.000
_cell.angle_alpha   90.00
_cell.angle_beta   90.00
_cell.angle_gamma   90.00
#
_symmetry.space_group_name_H-M   'P 1'
#
loop_
_entity.id
_entity.type
_entity.pdbx_description
1 polymer ?
#
loop_
_entity_poly.entity_id
_entity_poly.type
_entity_poly.pdbx_seq_one_letter_code
_entity_poly.pdbx_strand_id
1 'polypeptide(L)' 'MPDLTPEEVGSMLKSLGLPAYPPDLPEIAHRVNAINEALSALTHQDLDSTEPQSVFWLQEEA' A
#
# COMPACT_ATOMS: atom_id res chain seq x y z
N MET A 1 7.77 -6.48 3.80
CA MET A 1 6.83 -7.23 2.93
C MET A 1 7.58 -7.66 1.69
N PRO A 2 7.26 -8.81 1.07
CA PRO A 2 7.86 -9.18 -0.21
C PRO A 2 7.44 -8.20 -1.32
N ASP A 3 8.31 -8.01 -2.30
CA ASP A 3 8.02 -7.20 -3.48
C ASP A 3 6.91 -7.84 -4.32
N LEU A 4 6.05 -6.99 -4.89
CA LEU A 4 4.96 -7.40 -5.76
C LEU A 4 5.42 -7.48 -7.22
N THR A 5 4.94 -8.49 -7.94
CA THR A 5 5.13 -8.59 -9.39
C THR A 5 4.14 -7.69 -10.16
N PRO A 6 4.43 -7.34 -11.43
CA PRO A 6 3.48 -6.63 -12.27
C PRO A 6 2.11 -7.32 -12.39
N GLU A 7 2.07 -8.66 -12.41
CA GLU A 7 0.82 -9.44 -12.45
C GLU A 7 0.03 -9.33 -11.15
N GLU A 8 0.70 -9.33 -9.99
CA GLU A 8 0.07 -9.16 -8.69
C GLU A 8 -0.51 -7.75 -8.56
N VAL A 9 0.25 -6.73 -8.95
CA VAL A 9 -0.22 -5.33 -9.01
C VAL A 9 -1.41 -5.19 -9.96
N GLY A 10 -1.36 -5.80 -11.14
CA GLY A 10 -2.48 -5.82 -12.08
C GLY A 10 -3.73 -6.47 -11.50
N SER A 11 -3.57 -7.51 -10.68
CA SER A 11 -4.68 -8.18 -9.98
C SER A 11 -5.29 -7.30 -8.89
N MET A 12 -4.45 -6.56 -8.15
CA MET A 12 -4.90 -5.59 -7.14
C MET A 12 -5.62 -4.40 -7.78
N LEU A 13 -5.12 -3.86 -8.88
CA LEU A 13 -5.80 -2.77 -9.60
C LEU A 13 -7.19 -3.21 -10.06
N LYS A 14 -7.31 -4.44 -10.58
CA LYS A 14 -8.61 -5.01 -10.98
C LYS A 14 -9.57 -5.17 -9.81
N SER A 15 -9.11 -5.63 -8.64
CA SER A 15 -9.98 -5.80 -7.46
C SER A 15 -10.50 -4.46 -6.92
N LEU A 16 -9.74 -3.37 -7.13
CA LEU A 16 -10.13 -2.00 -6.82
C LEU A 16 -10.99 -1.34 -7.91
N GLY A 17 -11.26 -2.03 -9.03
CA GLY A 17 -11.98 -1.46 -10.17
C GLY A 17 -11.17 -0.38 -10.93
N LEU A 18 -9.86 -0.34 -10.75
CA LEU A 18 -8.96 0.59 -11.41
C LEU A 18 -8.47 0.05 -12.75
N PRO A 19 -8.21 0.91 -13.74
CA PRO A 19 -7.64 0.49 -15.01
C PRO A 19 -6.25 -0.10 -14.80
N ALA A 20 -6.03 -1.30 -15.34
CA ALA A 20 -4.75 -1.97 -15.35
C ALA A 20 -4.24 -2.09 -16.80
N TYR A 21 -3.46 -1.10 -17.25
CA TYR A 21 -2.87 -1.12 -18.58
C TYR A 21 -1.54 -1.90 -18.55
N PRO A 22 -1.40 -3.03 -19.27
CA PRO A 22 -0.24 -3.92 -19.12
C PRO A 22 1.14 -3.25 -19.31
N PRO A 23 1.34 -2.33 -20.25
CA PRO A 23 2.60 -1.60 -20.38
C PRO A 23 3.00 -0.76 -19.17
N ASP A 24 2.05 -0.31 -18.35
CA ASP A 24 2.32 0.53 -17.18
C ASP A 24 2.61 -0.29 -15.92
N LEU A 25 2.19 -1.57 -15.89
CA LEU A 25 2.31 -2.43 -14.70
C LEU A 25 3.74 -2.57 -14.16
N PRO A 26 4.80 -2.66 -15.00
CA PRO A 26 6.18 -2.71 -14.48
C PRO A 26 6.57 -1.46 -13.69
N GLU A 27 6.21 -0.27 -14.18
CA GLU A 27 6.52 1.00 -13.52
C GLU A 27 5.68 1.18 -12.25
N ILE A 28 4.40 0.82 -12.30
CA ILE A 28 3.53 0.87 -11.12
C ILE A 28 4.06 -0.09 -10.04
N ALA A 29 4.45 -1.31 -10.41
CA ALA A 29 5.04 -2.26 -9.48
C ALA A 29 6.33 -1.74 -8.85
N HIS A 30 7.23 -1.16 -9.66
CA HIS A 30 8.45 -0.53 -9.14
C HIS A 30 8.14 0.54 -8.09
N ARG A 31 7.21 1.45 -8.39
CA ARG A 31 6.82 2.54 -7.47
C ARG A 31 6.14 2.05 -6.20
N VAL A 32 5.26 1.04 -6.30
CA VAL A 32 4.61 0.43 -5.14
C VAL A 32 5.64 -0.26 -4.25
N ASN A 33 6.59 -0.99 -4.83
CA ASN A 33 7.64 -1.66 -4.07
C ASN A 33 8.58 -0.66 -3.39
N ALA A 34 8.92 0.46 -4.04
CA ALA A 34 9.69 1.53 -3.40
C ALA A 34 8.98 2.14 -2.17
N ILE A 35 7.64 2.28 -2.23
CA ILE A 35 6.84 2.71 -1.08
C ILE A 35 6.85 1.64 0.01
N ASN A 36 6.67 0.36 -0.34
CA ASN A 36 6.74 -0.75 0.61
C ASN A 36 8.10 -0.83 1.32
N GLU A 37 9.19 -0.59 0.60
CA GLU A 37 10.54 -0.51 1.16
C GLU A 37 10.66 0.65 2.15
N ALA A 38 10.20 1.85 1.79
CA ALA A 38 10.22 3.01 2.70
C ALA A 38 9.39 2.76 3.98
N LEU A 39 8.24 2.09 3.84
CA LEU A 39 7.36 1.75 4.97
C LEU A 39 7.90 0.58 5.81
N SER A 40 8.84 -0.22 5.29
CA SER A 40 9.41 -1.35 6.03
C SER A 40 10.06 -0.91 7.35
N ALA A 41 10.58 0.32 7.40
CA ALA A 41 11.15 0.93 8.60
C ALA A 41 10.12 1.14 9.73
N LEU A 42 8.83 1.13 9.42
CA LEU A 42 7.75 1.23 10.40
C LEU A 42 7.40 -0.11 11.04
N THR A 43 7.98 -1.22 10.59
CA THR A 43 7.73 -2.55 11.15
C THR A 43 8.32 -2.63 12.56
N HIS A 44 7.48 -2.89 13.57
CA HIS A 44 7.88 -3.03 14.96
C HIS A 44 7.24 -4.28 15.57
N GLN A 45 7.98 -5.03 16.40
CA GLN A 45 7.53 -6.32 16.95
C GLN A 45 6.25 -6.20 17.78
N ASP A 46 6.03 -5.05 18.41
CA ASP A 46 4.88 -4.80 19.29
C ASP A 46 3.63 -4.31 18.54
N LEU A 47 3.68 -4.11 17.21
CA LEU A 47 2.51 -3.66 16.46
C LEU A 47 1.39 -4.70 16.44
N ASP A 48 1.72 -5.98 16.41
CA ASP A 48 0.73 -7.06 16.39
C ASP A 48 -0.03 -7.21 17.72
N SER A 49 0.49 -6.67 18.82
CA SER A 49 -0.12 -6.70 20.15
C SER A 49 -0.79 -5.37 20.53
N THR A 50 -0.68 -4.35 19.69
CA THR A 50 -1.19 -3.01 19.95
C THR A 50 -2.49 -2.78 19.19
N GLU A 51 -3.58 -2.47 19.91
CA GLU A 51 -4.85 -2.10 19.29
C GLU A 51 -4.70 -0.81 18.45
N PRO A 52 -5.19 -0.78 17.19
CA PRO A 52 -5.14 0.42 16.36
C PRO A 52 -5.87 1.59 17.01
N GLN A 53 -5.20 2.72 17.17
CA GLN A 53 -5.88 3.94 17.62
C GLN A 53 -6.67 4.54 16.46
N SER A 54 -7.98 4.74 16.66
CA SER A 54 -8.83 5.44 15.70
C SER A 54 -8.52 6.94 15.74
N VAL A 55 -7.76 7.43 14.76
CA VAL A 55 -7.51 8.87 14.59
C VAL A 55 -8.57 9.43 13.65
N PHE A 56 -9.61 10.06 14.21
CA PHE A 56 -10.60 10.81 13.41
C PHE A 56 -10.02 12.18 13.05
N TRP A 57 -9.50 12.31 11.83
CA TRP A 57 -9.06 13.58 11.26
C TRP A 57 -10.25 14.39 10.73
N LEU A 58 -11.14 14.82 11.62
CA LEU A 58 -12.12 15.87 11.36
C LEU A 58 -12.31 16.68 12.64
N GLN A 59 -11.47 17.71 12.81
CA GLN A 59 -11.80 18.88 13.62
C GLN A 59 -11.55 20.12 12.77
N GLU A 60 -12.46 20.40 11.83
CA GLU A 60 -12.84 21.78 11.54
C GLU A 60 -14.24 21.97 12.12
N GLU A 61 -14.31 22.62 13.28
CA GLU A 61 -15.49 23.24 13.92
C GLU A 61 -14.95 23.89 15.21
N ALA A 62 -14.94 25.20 15.45
CA ALA A 62 -15.45 26.39 14.78
C ALA A 62 -14.63 27.62 15.23
#